data_AF-A0A4S9XVL5-F1
#
_entry.id   AF-A0A4S9XVL5-F1
#
_cell.length_a   1.000
_cell.length_b   1.000
_cell.length_c   1.000
_cell.angle_alpha   90.00
_cell.angle_beta   90.00
_cell.angle_gamma   90.00
#
_symmetry.space_group_name_H-M   'P 1'
#
loop_
_entity.id
_entity.type
_entity.pdbx_description
1 polymer ?
#
loop_
_entity_poly.entity_id
_entity_poly.type
_entity_poly.pdbx_seq_one_letter_code
_entity_poly.pdbx_strand_id
1 'polypeptide(L)'
;MYVIVFVLKNPKVIESVLVKLVEWAAAALEGSSNQPVLPHAIIALNASENATSTELWDVDIATTTLMREMSQTVFQNETLKKYVQFWHERDRIIRTVEDLILSYYTSIKVVRIPTTGRPNLIAKQINDLTANIRSACQVSGRRKGDLRMLLSAEDMQPYLQYAFDHFSKSIESPFDFVQASFAHSPIPDDFGGNILKLAVQLMEAWKDRAGPRPIFEELAVVVASCIMLDATRHGILGESSYMNYCKSRG
;
A
#
# COMPACT_ATOMS: atom_id res chain seq x y z
N MET A 1 5.16 1.23 -5.43
CA MET A 1 3.86 0.63 -5.76
C MET A 1 3.64 0.53 -7.25
N TYR A 2 3.24 -0.66 -7.64
CA TYR A 2 3.18 -1.20 -8.99
C TYR A 2 1.82 -1.91 -9.14
N VAL A 3 1.36 -2.06 -10.37
CA VAL A 3 0.16 -2.84 -10.70
C VAL A 3 0.61 -4.26 -11.01
N ILE A 4 0.01 -5.25 -10.35
CA ILE A 4 0.28 -6.67 -10.65
C ILE A 4 -0.83 -7.18 -11.56
N VAL A 5 -0.46 -7.64 -12.76
CA VAL A 5 -1.38 -8.22 -13.72
C VAL A 5 -1.18 -9.73 -13.78
N PHE A 6 -2.17 -10.49 -13.32
CA PHE A 6 -2.19 -11.95 -13.37
C PHE A 6 -2.93 -12.42 -14.62
N VAL A 7 -2.21 -13.02 -15.57
CA VAL A 7 -2.81 -13.50 -16.82
C VAL A 7 -3.11 -14.99 -16.73
N LEU A 8 -4.37 -15.37 -16.92
CA LEU A 8 -4.86 -16.74 -16.81
C LEU A 8 -5.55 -17.15 -18.10
N LYS A 9 -5.33 -18.40 -18.55
CA LYS A 9 -6.02 -18.96 -19.71
C LYS A 9 -7.23 -19.82 -19.35
N ASN A 10 -7.23 -20.41 -18.15
CA ASN A 10 -8.29 -21.31 -17.69
C ASN A 10 -8.98 -20.76 -16.43
N PRO A 11 -10.27 -20.36 -16.51
CA PRO A 11 -11.00 -19.83 -15.35
C PRO A 11 -11.25 -20.89 -14.27
N LYS A 12 -11.15 -22.19 -14.57
CA LYS A 12 -11.32 -23.26 -13.56
C LYS A 12 -10.20 -23.30 -12.52
N VAL A 13 -9.10 -22.59 -12.77
CA VAL A 13 -7.90 -22.56 -11.91
C VAL A 13 -7.90 -21.32 -11.02
N ILE A 14 -8.96 -20.51 -11.06
CA ILE A 14 -9.01 -19.19 -10.43
C ILE A 14 -8.83 -19.24 -8.92
N GLU A 15 -9.39 -20.25 -8.24
CA GLU A 15 -9.18 -20.46 -6.81
C GLU A 15 -7.69 -20.55 -6.47
N SER A 16 -6.94 -21.40 -7.18
CA SER A 16 -5.51 -21.55 -6.93
C SER A 16 -4.72 -20.26 -7.19
N VAL A 17 -5.23 -19.38 -8.05
CA VAL A 17 -4.62 -18.08 -8.33
C VAL A 17 -4.89 -17.11 -7.20
N LEU A 18 -6.11 -17.11 -6.65
CA LEU A 18 -6.42 -16.31 -5.46
C LEU A 18 -5.56 -16.74 -4.27
N VAL A 19 -5.36 -18.04 -4.08
CA VAL A 19 -4.43 -18.56 -3.06
C VAL A 19 -3.01 -18.03 -3.30
N LYS A 20 -2.46 -18.18 -4.51
CA LYS A 20 -1.12 -17.67 -4.85
C LYS A 20 -0.99 -16.17 -4.68
N LEU A 21 -2.05 -15.42 -5.02
CA LEU A 21 -2.08 -13.97 -4.90
C LEU A 21 -1.99 -13.55 -3.43
N VAL A 22 -2.69 -14.25 -2.54
CA VAL A 22 -2.57 -14.05 -1.10
C VAL A 22 -1.19 -14.51 -0.58
N GLU A 23 -0.69 -15.68 -0.98
CA GLU A 23 0.62 -16.18 -0.56
C GLU A 23 1.75 -15.22 -0.94
N TRP A 24 1.76 -14.73 -2.18
CA TRP A 24 2.78 -13.78 -2.65
C TRP A 24 2.70 -12.46 -1.91
N ALA A 25 1.49 -11.98 -1.64
CA ALA A 25 1.32 -10.72 -0.95
C ALA A 25 1.64 -10.83 0.55
N ALA A 26 1.33 -11.97 1.17
CA ALA A 26 1.73 -12.28 2.53
C ALA A 26 3.25 -12.40 2.66
N ALA A 27 3.90 -13.14 1.76
CA ALA A 27 5.36 -13.22 1.72
C ALA A 27 6.01 -11.84 1.47
N ALA A 28 5.40 -10.99 0.64
CA ALA A 28 5.89 -9.62 0.43
C ALA A 28 5.69 -8.73 1.67
N LEU A 29 4.57 -8.88 2.39
CA LEU A 29 4.28 -8.13 3.61
C LEU A 29 5.18 -8.58 4.77
N GLU A 30 5.41 -9.89 4.91
CA GLU A 30 6.32 -10.45 5.93
C GLU A 30 7.78 -10.21 5.57
N GLY A 31 8.11 -10.20 4.29
CA GLY A 31 9.44 -9.93 3.75
C GLY A 31 9.77 -8.45 3.64
N SER A 32 8.88 -7.54 4.03
CA SER A 32 9.23 -6.11 4.10
C SER A 32 8.45 -5.33 5.15
N SER A 33 9.18 -4.56 5.95
CA SER A 33 8.62 -3.69 6.98
C SER A 33 8.29 -2.32 6.39
N ASN A 34 7.19 -1.72 6.84
CA ASN A 34 6.80 -0.35 6.49
C ASN A 34 6.58 -0.10 4.98
N GLN A 35 5.95 -1.05 4.27
CA GLN A 35 5.53 -0.79 2.89
C GLN A 35 4.63 0.46 2.84
N PRO A 36 4.98 1.49 2.06
CA PRO A 36 4.26 2.75 2.09
C PRO A 36 2.85 2.67 1.51
N VAL A 37 2.62 1.76 0.54
CA VAL A 37 1.32 1.61 -0.12
C VAL A 37 1.15 0.17 -0.66
N LEU A 38 -0.06 -0.40 -0.55
CA LEU A 38 -0.44 -1.76 -1.00
C LEU A 38 -0.78 -1.85 -2.50
N PRO A 39 -0.23 -2.76 -3.31
CA PRO A 39 -0.41 -2.77 -4.77
C PRO A 39 -1.86 -2.88 -5.27
N HIS A 40 -2.08 -2.57 -6.56
CA HIS A 40 -3.33 -2.89 -7.25
C HIS A 40 -3.18 -4.21 -8.00
N ALA A 41 -4.15 -5.11 -7.86
CA ALA A 41 -4.21 -6.37 -8.59
C ALA A 41 -5.19 -6.31 -9.77
N ILE A 42 -4.80 -6.87 -10.91
CA ILE A 42 -5.67 -7.08 -12.07
C ILE A 42 -5.56 -8.54 -12.51
N ILE A 43 -6.69 -9.23 -12.58
CA ILE A 43 -6.78 -10.60 -13.10
C ILE A 43 -7.27 -10.53 -14.53
N ALA A 44 -6.42 -10.89 -15.50
CA ALA A 44 -6.76 -10.98 -16.90
C ALA A 44 -7.10 -12.43 -17.28
N LEU A 45 -8.39 -12.72 -17.48
CA LEU A 45 -8.89 -14.02 -17.96
C LEU A 45 -8.82 -14.09 -19.48
N ASN A 46 -7.66 -14.49 -19.97
CA ASN A 46 -7.39 -14.70 -21.38
C ASN A 46 -8.11 -15.93 -21.95
N ALA A 47 -8.44 -15.87 -23.24
CA ALA A 47 -9.16 -16.91 -23.96
C ALA A 47 -10.53 -17.28 -23.35
N SER A 48 -11.24 -16.31 -22.80
CA SER A 48 -12.61 -16.48 -22.31
C SER A 48 -13.53 -16.92 -23.46
N GLU A 49 -14.43 -17.87 -23.18
CA GLU A 49 -15.31 -18.46 -24.19
C GLU A 49 -16.26 -17.41 -24.79
N ASN A 50 -16.51 -17.51 -26.10
CA ASN A 50 -17.40 -16.58 -26.81
C ASN A 50 -18.87 -16.69 -26.38
N ALA A 51 -19.24 -17.80 -25.73
CA ALA A 51 -20.56 -18.02 -25.13
C ALA A 51 -20.75 -17.32 -23.77
N THR A 52 -19.70 -16.66 -23.25
CA THR A 52 -19.78 -15.87 -22.01
C THR A 52 -20.87 -14.80 -22.13
N SER A 53 -21.68 -14.64 -21.06
CA SER A 53 -22.71 -13.61 -20.95
C SER A 53 -22.15 -12.22 -21.29
N THR A 54 -22.91 -11.43 -22.06
CA THR A 54 -22.48 -10.12 -22.55
C THR A 54 -22.11 -9.15 -21.41
N GLU A 55 -22.76 -9.29 -20.26
CA GLU A 55 -22.52 -8.46 -19.08
C GLU A 55 -21.16 -8.72 -18.43
N LEU A 56 -20.63 -9.94 -18.55
CA LEU A 56 -19.35 -10.33 -17.95
C LEU A 56 -18.13 -9.83 -18.74
N TRP A 57 -18.35 -9.15 -19.86
CA TRP A 57 -17.29 -8.38 -20.54
C TRP A 57 -17.07 -7.01 -19.90
N ASP A 58 -17.98 -6.55 -19.04
CA ASP A 58 -17.75 -5.37 -18.22
C ASP A 58 -16.83 -5.71 -17.04
N VAL A 59 -15.84 -4.86 -16.78
CA VAL A 59 -14.80 -5.11 -15.77
C VAL A 59 -15.38 -5.13 -14.36
N ASP A 60 -16.31 -4.22 -14.05
CA ASP A 60 -16.88 -4.09 -12.71
C ASP A 60 -17.86 -5.23 -12.41
N ILE A 61 -18.68 -5.58 -13.41
CA ILE A 61 -19.59 -6.74 -13.32
C ILE A 61 -18.78 -8.03 -13.20
N ALA A 62 -17.74 -8.22 -14.02
CA ALA A 62 -16.88 -9.40 -13.97
C ALA A 62 -16.16 -9.54 -12.62
N THR A 63 -15.69 -8.42 -12.07
CA THR A 63 -15.03 -8.39 -10.75
C THR A 63 -16.00 -8.79 -9.65
N THR A 64 -17.15 -8.11 -9.57
CA THR A 64 -18.16 -8.36 -8.53
C THR A 64 -18.71 -9.78 -8.61
N THR A 65 -18.95 -10.28 -9.82
CA THR A 65 -19.45 -11.65 -10.03
C THR A 65 -18.43 -12.67 -9.56
N LEU A 66 -17.15 -12.52 -9.93
CA LEU A 66 -16.10 -13.45 -9.52
C LEU A 66 -15.90 -13.44 -7.99
N MET A 67 -15.84 -12.26 -7.38
CA MET A 67 -15.65 -12.15 -5.92
C MET A 67 -16.82 -12.78 -5.17
N ARG A 68 -18.05 -12.63 -5.67
CA ARG A 68 -19.24 -13.28 -5.10
C ARG A 68 -19.18 -14.80 -5.22
N GLU A 69 -18.84 -15.32 -6.40
CA GLU A 69 -18.69 -16.76 -6.66
C GLU A 69 -17.64 -17.40 -5.75
N MET A 70 -16.55 -16.69 -5.48
CA MET A 70 -15.42 -17.18 -4.67
C MET A 70 -15.54 -16.82 -3.18
N SER A 71 -16.62 -16.15 -2.76
CA SER A 71 -16.75 -15.60 -1.40
C SER A 71 -16.56 -16.64 -0.29
N GLN A 72 -17.07 -17.86 -0.50
CA GLN A 72 -17.01 -18.96 0.47
C GLN A 72 -15.68 -19.71 0.49
N THR A 73 -14.84 -19.54 -0.54
CA THR A 73 -13.55 -20.23 -0.67
C THR A 73 -12.62 -19.94 0.51
N VAL A 74 -12.75 -18.75 1.13
CA VAL A 74 -11.99 -18.33 2.31
C VAL A 74 -12.17 -19.28 3.51
N PHE A 75 -13.33 -19.94 3.61
CA PHE A 75 -13.64 -20.88 4.69
C PHE A 75 -13.46 -22.35 4.28
N GLN A 76 -13.26 -22.62 3.00
CA GLN A 76 -13.09 -23.99 2.47
C GLN A 76 -11.62 -24.35 2.30
N ASN A 77 -10.79 -23.38 1.94
CA ASN A 77 -9.39 -23.58 1.65
C ASN A 77 -8.52 -23.42 2.91
N GLU A 78 -7.85 -24.48 3.34
CA GLU A 78 -7.00 -24.49 4.54
C GLU A 78 -5.85 -23.47 4.49
N THR A 79 -5.32 -23.16 3.30
CA THR A 79 -4.27 -22.15 3.15
C THR A 79 -4.82 -20.75 3.41
N LEU A 80 -5.99 -20.42 2.87
CA LEU A 80 -6.62 -19.11 3.09
C LEU A 80 -7.01 -18.91 4.55
N LYS A 81 -7.46 -19.96 5.25
CA LYS A 81 -7.78 -19.91 6.68
C LYS A 81 -6.60 -19.44 7.54
N LYS A 82 -5.38 -19.87 7.21
CA LYS A 82 -4.16 -19.43 7.92
C LYS A 82 -3.99 -17.90 7.82
N TYR A 83 -4.19 -17.34 6.63
CA TYR A 83 -4.10 -15.90 6.40
C TYR A 83 -5.27 -15.12 7.03
N VAL A 84 -6.46 -15.71 7.10
CA VAL A 84 -7.60 -15.14 7.84
C VAL A 84 -7.27 -15.03 9.33
N GLN A 85 -6.72 -16.10 9.91
CA GLN A 85 -6.34 -16.11 11.32
C GLN A 85 -5.26 -15.06 11.61
N PHE A 86 -4.24 -14.96 10.75
CA PHE A 86 -3.21 -13.93 10.83
C PHE A 86 -3.77 -12.50 10.92
N TRP A 87 -4.83 -12.19 10.16
CA TRP A 87 -5.50 -10.89 10.19
C TRP A 87 -6.47 -10.73 11.36
N HIS A 88 -7.11 -11.82 11.79
CA HIS A 88 -7.99 -11.81 12.96
C HIS A 88 -7.21 -11.49 14.25
N GLU A 89 -5.98 -11.98 14.37
CA GLU A 89 -5.07 -11.62 15.48
C GLU A 89 -4.69 -10.12 15.49
N ARG A 90 -4.97 -9.39 14.40
CA ARG A 90 -4.71 -7.95 14.22
C ARG A 90 -6.01 -7.14 14.18
N ASP A 91 -7.08 -7.66 14.78
CA ASP A 91 -8.40 -7.03 14.88
C ASP A 91 -9.07 -6.72 13.52
N ARG A 92 -8.65 -7.38 12.44
CA ARG A 92 -9.25 -7.21 11.11
C ARG A 92 -10.22 -8.35 10.82
N ILE A 93 -11.48 -7.98 10.59
CA ILE A 93 -12.56 -8.94 10.30
C ILE A 93 -12.55 -9.27 8.80
N ILE A 94 -12.34 -10.54 8.48
CA ILE A 94 -12.39 -11.07 7.10
C ILE A 94 -13.63 -11.94 6.95
N ARG A 95 -14.58 -11.55 6.08
CA ARG A 95 -15.83 -12.29 5.85
C ARG A 95 -15.86 -12.99 4.50
N THR A 96 -15.09 -12.48 3.54
CA THR A 96 -15.04 -12.96 2.17
C THR A 96 -13.59 -13.05 1.67
N VAL A 97 -13.37 -13.76 0.57
CA VAL A 97 -12.08 -13.73 -0.13
C VAL A 97 -11.71 -12.32 -0.58
N GLU A 98 -12.69 -11.51 -0.96
CA GLU A 98 -12.44 -10.11 -1.35
C GLU A 98 -11.88 -9.30 -0.19
N ASP A 99 -12.44 -9.44 1.02
CA ASP A 99 -11.91 -8.78 2.23
C ASP A 99 -10.47 -9.19 2.51
N LEU A 100 -10.16 -10.48 2.32
CA LEU A 100 -8.80 -11.00 2.49
C LEU A 100 -7.84 -10.39 1.48
N ILE A 101 -8.20 -10.37 0.20
CA ILE A 101 -7.37 -9.78 -0.86
C ILE A 101 -7.17 -8.29 -0.62
N LEU A 102 -8.23 -7.56 -0.29
CA LEU A 102 -8.15 -6.14 0.06
C LEU A 102 -7.40 -5.87 1.36
N SER A 103 -6.98 -6.93 2.07
CA SER A 103 -6.03 -6.82 3.17
C SER A 103 -4.57 -6.70 2.74
N TYR A 104 -4.26 -7.16 1.53
CA TYR A 104 -2.94 -7.12 0.95
C TYR A 104 -2.83 -6.21 -0.28
N TYR A 105 -3.96 -5.81 -0.86
CA TYR A 105 -4.05 -5.00 -2.08
C TYR A 105 -4.96 -3.78 -1.88
N THR A 106 -4.67 -2.68 -2.56
CA THR A 106 -5.53 -1.49 -2.59
C THR A 106 -6.81 -1.73 -3.39
N SER A 107 -6.72 -2.50 -4.47
CA SER A 107 -7.89 -2.88 -5.28
C SER A 107 -7.65 -4.17 -6.04
N ILE A 108 -8.73 -4.82 -6.44
CA ILE A 108 -8.74 -5.94 -7.38
C ILE A 108 -9.68 -5.63 -8.55
N LYS A 109 -9.28 -5.96 -9.77
CA LYS A 109 -10.11 -5.88 -10.98
C LYS A 109 -9.98 -7.15 -11.81
N VAL A 110 -11.03 -7.53 -12.52
CA VAL A 110 -11.07 -8.71 -13.38
C VAL A 110 -11.43 -8.29 -14.81
N VAL A 111 -10.56 -8.59 -15.76
CA VAL A 111 -10.76 -8.29 -17.19
C VAL A 111 -10.80 -9.58 -17.98
N ARG A 112 -11.81 -9.78 -18.82
CA ARG A 112 -11.97 -10.99 -19.63
C ARG A 112 -11.57 -10.70 -21.07
N ILE A 113 -10.59 -11.42 -21.59
CA ILE A 113 -10.16 -11.31 -22.99
C ILE A 113 -10.77 -12.50 -23.75
N PRO A 114 -11.60 -12.27 -24.78
CA PRO A 114 -12.22 -13.35 -25.52
C PRO A 114 -11.18 -14.17 -26.29
N THR A 115 -11.55 -15.40 -26.61
CA THR A 115 -10.81 -16.20 -27.60
C THR A 115 -10.88 -15.57 -29.01
N THR A 116 -10.20 -16.19 -29.97
CA THR A 116 -10.16 -15.73 -31.36
C THR A 116 -11.56 -15.58 -31.98
N GLY A 117 -11.70 -14.67 -32.96
CA GLY A 117 -12.91 -14.53 -33.77
C GLY A 117 -13.81 -13.32 -33.47
N ARG A 118 -13.43 -12.44 -32.51
CA ARG A 118 -14.14 -11.18 -32.22
C ARG A 118 -13.18 -9.98 -32.12
N PRO A 119 -12.61 -9.49 -33.23
CA PRO A 119 -11.55 -8.47 -33.21
C PRO A 119 -11.95 -7.17 -32.50
N ASN A 120 -13.17 -6.69 -32.71
CA ASN A 120 -13.66 -5.47 -32.06
C ASN A 120 -13.78 -5.63 -30.54
N LEU A 121 -14.22 -6.81 -30.07
CA LEU A 121 -14.32 -7.10 -28.64
C LEU A 121 -12.93 -7.26 -28.02
N ILE A 122 -12.00 -7.93 -28.72
CA ILE A 122 -10.60 -8.03 -28.29
C ILE A 122 -9.99 -6.64 -28.14
N ALA A 123 -10.13 -5.78 -29.15
CA ALA A 123 -9.61 -4.42 -29.10
C ALA A 123 -10.22 -3.63 -27.93
N LYS A 124 -11.54 -3.74 -27.71
CA LYS A 124 -12.20 -3.13 -26.55
C LYS A 124 -11.60 -3.63 -25.24
N GLN A 125 -11.49 -4.94 -25.03
CA GLN A 125 -10.98 -5.52 -23.79
C GLN A 125 -9.51 -5.19 -23.53
N ILE A 126 -8.69 -5.10 -24.58
CA ILE A 126 -7.29 -4.64 -24.46
C ILE A 126 -7.24 -3.15 -24.05
N ASN A 127 -8.11 -2.32 -24.62
CA ASN A 127 -8.22 -0.91 -24.22
C ASN A 127 -8.69 -0.79 -22.77
N ASP A 128 -9.68 -1.58 -22.36
CA ASP A 128 -10.20 -1.59 -20.98
C ASP A 128 -9.12 -2.06 -19.99
N LEU A 129 -8.36 -3.11 -20.33
CA LEU A 129 -7.21 -3.55 -19.53
C LEU A 129 -6.16 -2.45 -19.39
N THR A 130 -5.80 -1.82 -20.51
CA THR A 130 -4.80 -0.74 -20.54
C THR A 130 -5.26 0.47 -19.74
N ALA A 131 -6.54 0.84 -19.84
CA ALA A 131 -7.14 1.92 -19.08
C ALA A 131 -7.12 1.64 -17.57
N ASN A 132 -7.47 0.41 -17.16
CA ASN A 132 -7.41 -0.01 -15.76
C ASN A 132 -5.98 0.01 -15.21
N ILE A 133 -4.99 -0.48 -15.96
CA ILE A 133 -3.57 -0.41 -15.58
C ILE A 133 -3.15 1.05 -15.40
N ARG A 134 -3.45 1.92 -16.38
CA ARG A 134 -3.09 3.35 -16.32
C ARG A 134 -3.74 4.05 -15.13
N SER A 135 -5.03 3.82 -14.91
CA SER A 135 -5.77 4.40 -13.79
C SER A 135 -5.17 3.97 -12.44
N ALA A 136 -4.93 2.67 -12.25
CA ALA A 136 -4.29 2.14 -11.05
C ALA A 136 -2.87 2.69 -10.84
N CYS A 137 -2.08 2.85 -11.91
CA CYS A 137 -0.77 3.50 -11.86
C CYS A 137 -0.87 4.98 -11.43
N GLN A 138 -1.85 5.73 -11.94
CA GLN A 138 -2.07 7.13 -11.55
C GLN A 138 -2.46 7.26 -10.08
N VAL A 139 -3.38 6.41 -9.60
CA VAL A 139 -3.78 6.37 -8.19
C VAL A 139 -2.60 6.01 -7.29
N SER A 140 -1.84 4.97 -7.65
CA SER A 140 -0.56 4.62 -6.99
C SER A 140 0.40 5.81 -6.94
N GLY A 141 0.57 6.50 -8.07
CA GLY A 141 1.52 7.60 -8.21
C GLY A 141 1.16 8.78 -7.31
N ARG A 142 -0.12 9.17 -7.28
CA ARG A 142 -0.62 10.23 -6.39
C ARG A 142 -0.38 9.86 -4.93
N ARG A 143 -0.77 8.65 -4.53
CA ARG A 143 -0.59 8.17 -3.15
C ARG A 143 0.87 8.14 -2.72
N LYS A 144 1.78 7.77 -3.61
CA LYS A 144 3.24 7.88 -3.38
C LYS A 144 3.69 9.32 -3.17
N GLY A 145 3.19 10.24 -3.99
CA GLY A 145 3.47 11.67 -3.86
C GLY A 145 3.06 12.19 -2.49
N ASP A 146 1.84 11.85 -2.05
CA ASP A 146 1.31 12.24 -0.73
C ASP A 146 2.19 11.72 0.43
N LEU A 147 2.79 10.54 0.26
CA LEU A 147 3.69 9.92 1.24
C LEU A 147 5.16 10.29 1.04
N ARG A 148 5.48 11.20 0.12
CA ARG A 148 6.87 11.60 -0.24
C ARG A 148 7.76 10.42 -0.67
N MET A 149 7.17 9.39 -1.27
CA MET A 149 7.85 8.20 -1.79
C MET A 149 7.62 8.01 -3.30
N LEU A 150 7.44 9.12 -4.02
CA LEU A 150 7.43 9.14 -5.48
C LEU A 150 8.87 9.14 -5.99
N LEU A 151 9.49 7.96 -5.96
CA LEU A 151 10.85 7.75 -6.45
C LEU A 151 10.93 8.00 -7.96
N SER A 152 11.95 8.76 -8.39
CA SER A 152 12.36 8.82 -9.79
C SER A 152 13.07 7.52 -10.21
N ALA A 153 13.37 7.38 -11.51
CA ALA A 153 14.14 6.24 -11.99
C ALA A 153 15.55 6.19 -11.36
N GLU A 154 16.15 7.37 -11.14
CA GLU A 154 17.46 7.51 -10.50
C GLU A 154 17.38 7.14 -9.01
N ASP A 155 16.30 7.55 -8.33
CA ASP A 155 16.09 7.20 -6.91
C ASP A 155 15.75 5.72 -6.72
N MET A 156 15.20 5.03 -7.73
CA MET A 156 14.76 3.64 -7.59
C MET A 156 15.93 2.65 -7.60
N GLN A 157 17.00 2.95 -8.34
CA GLN A 157 18.13 2.03 -8.51
C GLN A 157 18.84 1.70 -7.19
N PRO A 158 19.13 2.67 -6.30
CA PRO A 158 19.71 2.38 -4.99
C PRO A 158 18.81 1.52 -4.11
N TYR A 159 17.49 1.71 -4.13
CA TYR A 159 16.56 0.86 -3.37
C TYR A 159 16.58 -0.59 -3.85
N LEU A 160 16.67 -0.81 -5.17
CA LEU A 160 16.81 -2.16 -5.72
C LEU A 160 18.12 -2.81 -5.27
N GLN A 161 19.21 -2.04 -5.22
CA GLN A 161 20.50 -2.53 -4.77
C GLN A 161 20.50 -2.85 -3.27
N TYR A 162 19.91 -1.99 -2.42
CA TYR A 162 19.74 -2.28 -1.01
C TYR A 162 18.87 -3.51 -0.76
N ALA A 163 17.78 -3.66 -1.50
CA ALA A 163 16.93 -4.85 -1.40
C ALA A 163 17.68 -6.10 -1.83
N PHE A 164 18.43 -6.03 -2.94
CA PHE A 164 19.24 -7.15 -3.42
C PHE A 164 20.31 -7.55 -2.40
N ASP A 165 21.06 -6.59 -1.86
CA ASP A 165 22.09 -6.83 -0.86
C ASP A 165 21.49 -7.43 0.43
N HIS A 166 20.32 -6.94 0.86
CA HIS A 166 19.59 -7.48 2.00
C HIS A 166 19.18 -8.95 1.78
N PHE A 167 18.47 -9.24 0.69
CA PHE A 167 18.01 -10.59 0.39
C PHE A 167 19.14 -11.56 0.03
N SER A 168 20.31 -11.05 -0.38
CA SER A 168 21.52 -11.87 -0.58
C SER A 168 22.10 -12.39 0.74
N LYS A 169 21.86 -11.70 1.86
CA LYS A 169 22.39 -12.03 3.19
C LYS A 169 21.38 -12.74 4.06
N SER A 170 20.10 -12.39 3.95
CA SER A 170 19.03 -12.98 4.74
C SER A 170 17.70 -12.90 3.99
N ILE A 171 17.05 -14.07 3.84
CA ILE A 171 15.68 -14.17 3.30
C ILE A 171 14.66 -14.17 4.45
N GLU A 172 15.10 -14.46 5.68
CA GLU A 172 14.22 -14.63 6.85
C GLU A 172 13.85 -13.30 7.51
N SER A 173 14.64 -12.24 7.32
CA SER A 173 14.37 -10.92 7.88
C SER A 173 13.73 -9.99 6.84
N PRO A 174 12.68 -9.22 7.19
CA PRO A 174 12.08 -8.26 6.28
C PRO A 174 13.04 -7.17 5.83
N PHE A 175 12.93 -6.74 4.58
CA PHE A 175 13.58 -5.54 4.08
C PHE A 175 12.91 -4.28 4.65
N ASP A 176 13.68 -3.35 5.20
CA ASP A 176 13.17 -2.10 5.78
C ASP A 176 13.25 -0.94 4.77
N PHE A 177 12.09 -0.53 4.25
CA PHE A 177 11.99 0.58 3.30
C PHE A 177 12.33 1.95 3.90
N VAL A 178 12.11 2.14 5.22
CA VAL A 178 12.43 3.39 5.91
C VAL A 178 13.94 3.51 6.10
N GLN A 179 14.60 2.42 6.51
CA GLN A 179 16.05 2.39 6.62
C GLN A 179 16.73 2.63 5.26
N ALA A 180 16.23 1.98 4.21
CA ALA A 180 16.72 2.21 2.84
C ALA A 180 16.50 3.67 2.38
N SER A 181 15.37 4.27 2.76
CA SER A 181 15.09 5.69 2.49
C SER A 181 16.08 6.61 3.18
N PHE A 182 16.38 6.39 4.46
CA PHE A 182 17.38 7.19 5.18
C PHE A 182 18.80 7.00 4.63
N ALA A 183 19.14 5.80 4.15
CA ALA A 183 20.45 5.54 3.54
C ALA A 183 20.61 6.27 2.20
N HIS A 184 19.54 6.36 1.41
CA HIS A 184 19.54 7.04 0.12
C HIS A 184 19.38 8.56 0.23
N SER A 185 18.47 9.01 1.10
CA SER A 185 18.09 10.41 1.28
C SER A 185 18.18 10.74 2.77
N PRO A 186 19.38 11.11 3.25
CA PRO A 186 19.59 11.41 4.66
C PRO A 186 18.70 12.58 5.10
N ILE A 187 18.26 12.54 6.35
CA ILE A 187 17.39 13.56 6.93
C ILE A 187 18.09 14.94 6.80
N PRO A 188 17.44 15.94 6.17
CA PRO A 188 18.01 17.28 6.03
C PRO A 188 18.50 17.82 7.37
N ASP A 189 19.57 18.61 7.37
CA ASP A 189 20.08 19.21 8.61
C ASP A 189 19.36 20.52 8.99
N ASP A 190 18.10 20.64 8.56
CA ASP A 190 17.22 21.75 8.94
C ASP A 190 16.49 21.45 10.25
N PHE A 191 15.75 22.44 10.74
CA PHE A 191 15.01 22.32 12.00
C PHE A 191 14.03 21.13 11.99
N GLY A 192 13.30 20.94 10.88
CA GLY A 192 12.35 19.83 10.74
C GLY A 192 13.04 18.47 10.69
N GLY A 193 14.21 18.37 10.07
CA GLY A 193 15.00 17.16 10.03
C GLY A 193 15.59 16.80 11.39
N ASN A 194 16.04 17.79 12.17
CA ASN A 194 16.51 17.53 13.54
C ASN A 194 15.38 17.08 14.49
N ILE A 195 14.16 17.61 14.32
CA ILE A 195 12.94 17.10 14.98
C ILE A 195 12.70 15.63 14.60
N LEU A 196 12.81 15.30 13.31
CA LEU A 196 12.62 13.94 12.83
C LEU A 196 13.69 12.98 13.36
N LYS A 197 14.97 13.38 13.37
CA LYS A 197 16.07 12.59 13.97
C LYS A 197 15.78 12.26 15.43
N LEU A 198 15.33 13.26 16.20
CA LEU A 198 14.96 13.09 17.61
C LEU A 198 13.77 12.12 17.77
N ALA A 199 12.74 12.26 16.92
CA ALA A 199 11.58 11.39 16.93
C ALA A 199 11.96 9.92 16.65
N VAL A 200 12.81 9.67 15.65
CA VAL A 200 13.30 8.32 15.32
C VAL A 200 14.10 7.72 16.49
N GLN A 201 14.97 8.50 17.13
CA GLN A 201 15.73 8.04 18.30
C GLN A 201 14.83 7.70 19.50
N LEU A 202 13.80 8.52 19.75
CA LEU A 202 12.82 8.25 20.80
C LEU A 202 11.97 7.02 20.50
N MET A 203 11.56 6.82 19.24
CA MET A 203 10.85 5.62 18.81
C MET A 203 11.66 4.35 19.06
N GLU A 204 12.96 4.36 18.78
CA GLU A 204 13.82 3.21 19.06
C GLU A 204 14.01 2.98 20.56
N ALA A 205 14.22 4.06 21.33
CA ALA A 205 14.40 3.97 22.78
C ALA A 205 13.13 3.54 23.53
N TRP A 206 11.94 3.87 22.99
CA TRP A 206 10.64 3.63 23.64
C TRP A 206 9.81 2.55 22.94
N LYS A 207 10.43 1.74 22.08
CA LYS A 207 9.79 0.71 21.25
C LYS A 207 8.81 -0.21 22.03
N ASP A 208 9.13 -0.50 23.29
CA ASP A 208 8.32 -1.37 24.18
C ASP A 208 7.46 -0.61 25.20
N ARG A 209 7.54 0.73 25.24
CA ARG A 209 6.95 1.57 26.30
C ARG A 209 5.83 2.48 25.82
N ALA A 210 5.88 2.92 24.56
CA ALA A 210 4.94 3.91 24.05
C ALA A 210 4.68 3.72 22.56
N GLY A 211 3.42 3.94 22.16
CA GLY A 211 3.06 4.04 20.75
C GLY A 211 3.50 5.39 20.13
N PRO A 212 3.20 5.61 18.83
CA PRO A 212 3.61 6.82 18.13
C PRO A 212 3.05 8.12 18.72
N ARG A 213 1.80 8.10 19.22
CA ARG A 213 1.11 9.29 19.75
C ARG A 213 1.82 9.91 20.97
N PRO A 214 2.08 9.17 22.06
CA PRO A 214 2.79 9.71 23.21
C PRO A 214 4.17 10.29 22.87
N ILE A 215 4.87 9.69 21.90
CA ILE A 215 6.17 10.19 21.45
C ILE A 215 6.03 11.59 20.87
N PHE A 216 5.06 11.81 19.98
CA PHE A 216 4.84 13.14 19.40
C PHE A 216 4.27 14.16 20.39
N GLU A 217 3.50 13.72 21.39
CA GLU A 217 3.02 14.60 22.47
C GLU A 217 4.19 15.17 23.29
N GLU A 218 5.13 14.32 23.70
CA GLU A 218 6.34 14.75 24.42
C GLU A 218 7.26 15.59 23.53
N LEU A 219 7.44 15.18 22.27
CA LEU A 219 8.28 15.89 21.32
C LEU A 219 7.74 17.30 21.03
N ALA A 220 6.42 17.45 20.97
CA ALA A 220 5.78 18.74 20.74
C ALA A 220 6.10 19.75 21.86
N VAL A 221 6.14 19.32 23.12
CA VAL A 221 6.49 20.18 24.27
C VAL A 221 7.94 20.65 24.17
N VAL A 222 8.86 19.75 23.84
CA VAL A 222 10.29 20.07 23.67
C VAL A 222 10.49 21.05 22.51
N VAL A 223 9.88 20.76 21.36
CA VAL A 223 9.97 21.60 20.15
C VAL A 223 9.37 22.98 20.40
N ALA A 224 8.18 23.06 21.01
CA ALA A 224 7.55 24.34 21.34
C ALA A 224 8.41 25.17 22.31
N SER A 225 9.05 24.52 23.28
CA SER A 225 9.97 25.18 24.21
C SER A 225 11.20 25.74 23.50
N CYS A 226 11.78 25.00 22.55
CA CYS A 226 12.89 25.46 21.73
C CYS A 226 12.49 26.66 20.86
N ILE A 227 11.34 26.62 20.20
CA ILE A 227 10.82 27.73 19.38
C ILE A 227 10.58 28.96 20.24
N MET A 228 9.94 28.81 21.41
CA MET A 228 9.67 29.90 22.34
C MET A 228 10.96 30.54 22.85
N LEU A 229 11.95 29.73 23.22
CA LEU A 229 13.25 30.20 23.69
C LEU A 229 13.99 30.97 22.60
N ASP A 230 13.96 30.47 21.36
CA ASP A 230 14.59 31.12 20.21
C ASP A 230 13.92 32.45 19.85
N ALA A 231 12.58 32.47 19.83
CA ALA A 231 11.79 33.68 19.62
C ALA A 231 12.08 34.74 20.69
N THR A 232 12.20 34.33 21.95
CA THR A 232 12.53 35.22 23.07
C THR A 232 13.95 35.79 22.92
N ARG A 233 14.93 34.98 22.52
CA ARG A 233 16.33 35.40 22.33
C ARG A 233 16.51 36.37 21.17
N HIS A 234 15.75 36.18 20.10
CA HIS A 234 15.83 36.99 18.89
C HIS A 234 14.81 38.15 18.85
N GLY A 235 14.03 38.35 19.92
CA GLY A 235 13.04 39.42 20.00
C GLY A 235 11.91 39.29 18.96
N ILE A 236 11.61 38.07 18.51
CA ILE A 236 10.55 37.79 17.54
C ILE A 236 9.21 37.93 18.27
N LEU A 237 8.53 39.06 18.04
CA LEU A 237 7.19 39.31 18.56
C LEU A 237 6.17 38.59 17.69
N GLY A 238 5.31 37.76 18.29
CA GLY A 238 4.22 37.10 17.57
C GLY A 238 3.20 38.13 17.04
N GLU A 239 2.72 37.95 15.81
CA GLU A 239 1.62 38.76 15.28
C GLU A 239 0.32 38.48 16.06
N SER A 240 -0.31 39.56 16.54
CA SER A 240 -1.51 39.54 17.41
C SER A 240 -2.81 39.03 16.73
N SER A 241 -2.75 38.43 15.55
CA SER A 241 -3.94 38.02 14.79
C SER A 241 -4.71 36.85 15.43
N TYR A 242 -4.09 36.07 16.32
CA TYR A 242 -4.72 34.94 17.00
C TYR A 242 -5.39 35.27 18.35
N MET A 243 -5.21 36.48 18.90
CA MET A 243 -5.78 36.86 20.21
C MET A 243 -7.29 37.19 20.18
N ASN A 244 -7.91 37.27 18.99
CA ASN A 244 -9.35 37.56 18.88
C ASN A 244 -10.25 36.33 19.10
N TYR A 245 -9.71 35.11 19.12
CA TYR A 245 -10.52 33.90 19.34
C TYR A 245 -10.80 33.62 20.83
N CYS A 246 -9.99 34.16 21.74
CA CYS A 246 -10.15 33.91 23.19
C CYS A 246 -10.98 34.99 23.92
N LYS A 247 -11.38 36.08 23.25
CA LYS A 247 -12.19 37.16 23.87
C LYS A 247 -13.71 37.03 23.69
N SER A 248 -14.21 36.00 23.00
CA SER A 248 -15.66 35.82 22.76
C SER A 248 -16.35 34.77 23.65
N ARG A 249 -15.67 34.27 24.69
CA ARG A 249 -16.27 33.40 25.73
C ARG A 249 -15.88 33.83 27.14
N GLY A 250 -16.22 35.08 27.48
CA GLY A 250 -16.29 35.59 28.85
C GLY A 250 -17.69 36.12 29.10
#